data_AF-A0A934ULY7-F1
#
_entry.id   AF-A0A934ULY7-F1
#
_cell.length_a   1.000
_cell.length_b   1.000
_cell.length_c   1.000
_cell.angle_alpha   90.00
_cell.angle_beta   90.00
_cell.angle_gamma   90.00
#
_symmetry.space_group_name_H-M   'P 1'
#
loop_
_entity.id
_entity.type
_entity.pdbx_description
1 polymer ?
#
loop_
_entity_poly.entity_id
_entity_poly.type
_entity_poly.pdbx_seq_one_letter_code
_entity_poly.pdbx_strand_id
1 'polypeptide(L)'
;MEIEFQNTQDTYIQFFKESYKKHALKSLLFVGFISYFLVSLFLEKYAVPIQLIVLVLLCIALFFVLRYVLLLFVKQKTTGSNVLQRFQQKRITILADHLLIEYSNKTQKISYANIKVLEQTFSFIHLILNTKSSYLIPKGVFTSENECNSFIGAIHKNLIQIKIEKNGNLRWASDRPNYKLGFLGFIPLIGGIVGVILFIEGVFKYKDRKLIFIGIADIMFTVIVYSFLYFFGNSFFSRKQFADISQNQLNSLVENIEFYKLKYGDYPDSLQQISNDNTTVSIFDPTQSPRGTNPNFRYQKFDDGYYLFSAGPDEKPNTDDDIFPVPPIMKSGKIGLLIPRH
;
A
#
# COMPACT_ATOMS: atom_id res chain seq x y z
N MET A 1 16.59 -46.54 -7.07
CA MET A 1 17.62 -45.48 -7.12
C MET A 1 17.94 -45.10 -5.68
N GLU A 2 19.23 -45.04 -5.34
CA GLU A 2 19.71 -44.83 -3.98
C GLU A 2 20.72 -43.70 -3.98
N ILE A 3 20.61 -42.78 -3.01
CA ILE A 3 21.57 -41.70 -2.81
C ILE A 3 21.96 -41.60 -1.35
N GLU A 4 23.22 -41.30 -1.09
CA GLU A 4 23.77 -41.21 0.26
C GLU A 4 24.49 -39.88 0.44
N PHE A 5 24.16 -39.14 1.50
CA PHE A 5 24.71 -37.82 1.74
C PHE A 5 24.67 -37.40 3.21
N GLN A 6 25.51 -36.43 3.54
CA GLN A 6 25.53 -35.77 4.83
C GLN A 6 25.46 -34.27 4.61
N ASN A 7 24.50 -33.60 5.25
CA ASN A 7 24.44 -32.15 5.22
C ASN A 7 25.34 -31.59 6.31
N THR A 8 26.11 -30.56 5.99
CA THR A 8 26.85 -29.77 6.97
C THR A 8 26.09 -28.47 7.27
N GLN A 9 26.54 -27.72 8.27
CA GLN A 9 26.00 -26.39 8.53
C GLN A 9 26.14 -25.47 7.30
N ASP A 10 27.25 -25.58 6.58
CA ASP A 10 27.51 -24.80 5.38
C ASP A 10 26.52 -25.14 4.25
N THR A 11 26.13 -26.41 4.13
CA THR A 11 25.08 -26.85 3.20
C THR A 11 23.78 -26.08 3.42
N TYR A 12 23.34 -25.95 4.67
CA TYR A 12 22.12 -25.20 5.00
C TYR A 12 22.30 -23.71 4.75
N ILE A 13 23.44 -23.12 5.14
CA ILE A 13 23.73 -21.70 4.88
C ILE A 13 23.69 -21.41 3.38
N GLN A 14 24.29 -22.28 2.56
CA GLN A 14 24.30 -22.14 1.11
C GLN A 14 22.89 -22.27 0.52
N PHE A 15 22.10 -23.25 0.96
CA PHE A 15 20.70 -23.38 0.53
C PHE A 15 19.89 -22.12 0.84
N PHE A 16 19.98 -21.57 2.06
CA PHE A 16 19.27 -20.35 2.41
C PHE A 16 19.76 -19.15 1.59
N LYS A 17 21.07 -19.04 1.29
CA LYS A 17 21.60 -18.01 0.38
C LYS A 17 20.99 -18.12 -1.01
N GLU A 18 20.89 -19.33 -1.58
CA GLU A 18 20.33 -19.55 -2.92
C GLU A 18 18.81 -19.34 -2.99
N SER A 19 18.07 -19.96 -2.08
CA SER A 19 16.62 -19.79 -1.98
C SER A 19 16.28 -18.30 -1.80
N TYR A 20 17.03 -17.60 -0.95
CA TYR A 20 16.86 -16.16 -0.77
C TYR A 20 17.15 -15.37 -2.05
N LYS A 21 18.24 -15.63 -2.79
CA LYS A 21 18.52 -14.92 -4.06
C LYS A 21 17.33 -15.00 -5.02
N LYS A 22 16.71 -16.18 -5.14
CA LYS A 22 15.54 -16.41 -5.99
C LYS A 22 14.32 -15.60 -5.57
N HIS A 23 14.08 -15.47 -4.26
CA HIS A 23 12.95 -14.69 -3.74
C HIS A 23 13.24 -13.18 -3.67
N ALA A 24 14.49 -12.79 -3.43
CA ALA A 24 14.91 -11.41 -3.28
C ALA A 24 14.68 -10.58 -4.53
N LEU A 25 14.92 -11.14 -5.72
CA LEU A 25 14.64 -10.44 -6.98
C LEU A 25 13.15 -10.11 -7.12
N LYS A 26 12.27 -11.05 -6.77
CA LYS A 26 10.82 -10.84 -6.80
C LYS A 26 10.37 -9.78 -5.78
N SER A 27 10.94 -9.84 -4.57
CA SER A 27 10.64 -8.87 -3.52
C SER A 27 11.17 -7.47 -3.83
N LEU A 28 12.34 -7.35 -4.47
CA LEU A 28 12.93 -6.06 -4.84
C LEU A 28 12.11 -5.35 -5.90
N LEU A 29 11.59 -6.09 -6.89
CA LEU A 29 10.64 -5.56 -7.87
C LEU A 29 9.35 -5.08 -7.20
N PHE A 30 8.83 -5.85 -6.23
CA PHE A 30 7.63 -5.48 -5.48
C PHE A 30 7.82 -4.24 -4.61
N VAL A 31 8.94 -4.16 -3.88
CA VAL A 31 9.29 -2.99 -3.07
C VAL A 31 9.47 -1.76 -3.96
N GLY A 32 10.21 -1.88 -5.07
CA GLY A 32 10.37 -0.78 -6.03
C GLY A 32 9.03 -0.28 -6.57
N PHE A 33 8.12 -1.19 -6.90
CA PHE A 33 6.76 -0.85 -7.34
C PHE A 33 5.96 -0.12 -6.25
N ILE A 34 5.95 -0.64 -5.01
CA ILE A 34 5.26 0.01 -3.88
C ILE A 34 5.86 1.38 -3.58
N SER A 35 7.18 1.51 -3.55
CA SER A 35 7.85 2.78 -3.29
C SER A 35 7.50 3.81 -4.36
N TYR A 36 7.52 3.43 -5.65
CA TYR A 36 7.09 4.30 -6.74
C TYR A 36 5.62 4.72 -6.58
N PHE A 37 4.74 3.76 -6.29
CA PHE A 37 3.32 4.01 -6.11
C PHE A 37 3.03 4.94 -4.93
N LEU A 38 3.61 4.66 -3.76
CA LEU A 38 3.46 5.51 -2.57
C LEU A 38 3.95 6.93 -2.85
N VAL A 39 5.08 7.09 -3.52
CA VAL A 39 5.59 8.42 -3.86
C VAL A 39 4.68 9.14 -4.86
N SER A 40 4.10 8.43 -5.83
CA SER A 40 3.14 9.02 -6.77
C SER A 40 1.86 9.53 -6.09
N LEU A 41 1.48 8.99 -4.93
CA LEU A 41 0.30 9.43 -4.17
C LEU A 41 0.53 10.72 -3.37
N PHE A 42 1.79 11.07 -3.05
CA PHE A 42 2.11 12.18 -2.16
C PHE A 42 2.75 13.40 -2.86
N LEU A 43 3.00 13.33 -4.17
CA LEU A 43 3.77 14.35 -4.89
C LEU A 43 2.96 15.09 -5.95
N GLU A 44 2.18 16.08 -5.52
CA GLU A 44 1.60 17.07 -6.45
C GLU A 44 2.42 18.37 -6.58
N LYS A 45 3.47 18.65 -5.76
CA LYS A 45 4.02 20.04 -5.78
C LYS A 45 5.48 20.38 -5.42
N TYR A 46 6.41 19.48 -5.06
CA TYR A 46 7.80 19.88 -4.72
C TYR A 46 8.90 18.97 -5.27
N ALA A 47 10.11 19.55 -5.44
CA ALA A 47 11.35 18.98 -5.98
C ALA A 47 11.53 17.47 -5.72
N VAL A 48 11.04 16.72 -6.70
CA VAL A 48 10.67 15.30 -6.67
C VAL A 48 11.83 14.29 -6.57
N PRO A 49 13.05 14.52 -7.11
CA PRO A 49 13.97 13.39 -7.29
C PRO A 49 14.63 12.92 -5.99
N ILE A 50 15.01 13.85 -5.09
CA ILE A 50 15.85 13.50 -3.94
C ILE A 50 15.07 12.73 -2.88
N GLN A 51 13.84 13.14 -2.55
CA GLN A 51 13.00 12.45 -1.57
C GLN A 51 12.58 11.06 -2.05
N LEU A 52 12.28 10.92 -3.35
CA LEU A 52 12.02 9.63 -3.99
C LEU A 52 13.25 8.71 -3.90
N ILE A 53 14.43 9.23 -4.24
CA ILE A 53 15.69 8.48 -4.15
C ILE A 53 15.96 8.06 -2.71
N VAL A 54 15.80 8.96 -1.73
CA VAL A 54 16.03 8.66 -0.30
C VAL A 54 15.06 7.60 0.21
N LEU A 55 13.76 7.68 -0.13
CA LEU A 55 12.79 6.68 0.30
C LEU A 55 13.05 5.31 -0.34
N VAL A 56 13.35 5.27 -1.65
CA VAL A 56 13.70 4.03 -2.35
C VAL A 56 14.97 3.42 -1.73
N LEU A 57 16.00 4.23 -1.47
CA LEU A 57 17.23 3.77 -0.81
C LEU A 57 16.96 3.27 0.61
N LEU A 58 16.08 3.91 1.38
CA LEU A 58 15.73 3.50 2.73
C LEU A 58 14.93 2.19 2.72
N CYS A 59 14.00 2.00 1.78
CA CYS A 59 13.30 0.73 1.58
C CYS A 59 14.26 -0.39 1.18
N ILE A 60 15.22 -0.11 0.30
CA ILE A 60 16.28 -1.06 -0.09
C ILE A 60 17.15 -1.41 1.13
N ALA A 61 17.57 -0.42 1.91
CA ALA A 61 18.39 -0.62 3.11
C ALA A 61 17.65 -1.45 4.17
N LEU A 62 16.39 -1.12 4.47
CA LEU A 62 15.54 -1.86 5.40
C LEU A 62 15.39 -3.33 4.95
N PHE A 63 15.23 -3.56 3.65
CA PHE A 63 15.19 -4.90 3.07
C PHE A 63 16.48 -5.69 3.31
N PHE A 64 17.66 -5.07 3.12
CA PHE A 64 18.95 -5.72 3.42
C PHE A 64 19.19 -5.93 4.92
N VAL A 65 18.70 -5.06 5.80
CA VAL A 65 18.78 -5.23 7.26
C VAL A 65 17.89 -6.38 7.71
N LEU A 66 16.63 -6.42 7.28
CA LEU A 66 15.71 -7.51 7.58
C LEU A 66 16.27 -8.87 7.11
N ARG A 67 16.94 -8.88 5.95
CA ARG A 67 17.68 -10.04 5.42
C ARG A 67 18.80 -10.51 6.35
N TYR A 68 19.64 -9.59 6.81
CA TYR A 68 20.76 -9.92 7.69
C TYR A 68 20.25 -10.52 9.00
N VAL A 69 19.20 -9.91 9.58
CA VAL A 69 18.56 -10.39 10.80
C VAL A 69 17.97 -11.79 10.61
N LEU A 70 17.24 -12.06 9.51
CA LEU A 70 16.71 -13.39 9.20
C LEU A 70 17.80 -14.46 9.10
N LEU A 71 18.93 -14.15 8.44
CA LEU A 71 20.08 -15.06 8.35
C LEU A 71 20.70 -15.36 9.72
N LEU A 72 20.79 -14.36 10.61
CA LEU A 72 21.24 -14.56 11.98
C LEU A 72 20.29 -15.45 12.78
N PHE A 73 18.98 -15.22 12.68
CA PHE A 73 17.97 -16.06 13.32
C PHE A 73 18.02 -17.52 12.83
N VAL A 74 18.22 -17.73 11.52
CA VAL A 74 18.40 -19.07 10.97
C VAL A 74 19.67 -19.69 11.53
N LYS A 75 20.80 -18.98 11.53
CA LYS A 75 22.08 -19.45 12.09
C LYS A 75 21.91 -19.89 13.55
N GLN A 76 21.25 -19.08 14.37
CA GLN A 76 21.00 -19.36 15.79
C GLN A 76 20.05 -20.55 16.00
N LYS A 77 19.00 -20.67 15.19
CA LYS A 77 18.05 -21.80 15.27
C LYS A 77 18.65 -23.10 14.74
N THR A 78 19.63 -23.02 13.84
CA THR A 78 20.41 -24.16 13.36
C THR A 78 21.53 -24.60 14.31
N THR A 79 21.75 -23.92 15.44
CA THR A 79 22.71 -24.33 16.49
C THR A 79 22.06 -24.87 17.77
N GLY A 80 20.71 -24.97 17.84
CA GLY A 80 20.00 -25.53 19.00
C GLY A 80 20.09 -27.06 19.15
N SER A 81 19.81 -27.60 20.33
CA SER A 81 20.04 -29.01 20.71
C SER A 81 19.39 -30.11 19.85
N ASN A 82 18.33 -29.83 19.08
CA ASN A 82 17.69 -30.78 18.14
C ASN A 82 18.38 -30.87 16.76
N VAL A 83 19.56 -30.27 16.61
CA VAL A 83 20.28 -30.13 15.34
C VAL A 83 21.10 -31.38 14.98
N LEU A 84 21.48 -32.20 15.96
CA LEU A 84 22.32 -33.38 15.73
C LEU A 84 21.72 -34.36 14.70
N GLN A 85 20.39 -34.53 14.69
CA GLN A 85 19.71 -35.36 13.68
C GLN A 85 19.77 -34.79 12.25
N ARG A 86 20.01 -33.49 12.08
CA ARG A 86 20.06 -32.84 10.75
C ARG A 86 21.37 -33.10 10.03
N PHE A 87 22.46 -33.32 10.77
CA PHE A 87 23.82 -33.53 10.26
C PHE A 87 24.25 -35.00 10.23
N GLN A 88 23.33 -35.93 10.52
CA GLN A 88 23.58 -37.35 10.32
C GLN A 88 23.64 -37.71 8.83
N GLN A 89 24.42 -38.73 8.51
CA GLN A 89 24.44 -39.38 7.21
C GLN A 89 23.07 -39.97 6.91
N LYS A 90 22.58 -39.72 5.70
CA LYS A 90 21.26 -40.12 5.23
C LYS A 90 21.41 -40.91 3.95
N ARG A 91 20.71 -42.04 3.86
CA ARG A 91 20.49 -42.75 2.60
C ARG A 91 19.03 -42.63 2.22
N ILE A 92 18.76 -42.22 0.98
CA ILE A 92 17.41 -42.13 0.42
C ILE A 92 17.27 -43.15 -0.70
N THR A 93 16.33 -44.08 -0.52
CA THR A 93 15.94 -45.05 -1.55
C THR A 93 14.55 -44.71 -2.06
N ILE A 94 14.43 -44.54 -3.37
CA ILE A 94 13.14 -44.37 -4.05
C ILE A 94 12.51 -45.74 -4.26
N LEU A 95 11.37 -45.98 -3.62
CA LEU A 95 10.50 -47.14 -3.84
C LEU A 95 9.21 -46.70 -4.56
N ALA A 96 8.41 -47.67 -5.01
CA ALA A 96 7.22 -47.40 -5.82
C ALA A 96 6.15 -46.57 -5.07
N ASP A 97 5.97 -46.83 -3.78
CA ASP A 97 4.89 -46.30 -2.94
C ASP A 97 5.37 -45.29 -1.87
N HIS A 98 6.66 -45.33 -1.51
CA HIS A 98 7.26 -44.43 -0.53
C HIS A 98 8.74 -44.11 -0.81
N LEU A 99 9.24 -43.08 -0.11
CA LEU A 99 10.67 -42.85 0.08
C LEU A 99 11.12 -43.53 1.37
N LEU A 100 12.18 -44.32 1.31
CA LEU A 100 12.85 -44.85 2.47
C LEU A 100 14.03 -43.94 2.81
N ILE A 101 14.03 -43.36 4.01
CA ILE A 101 15.15 -42.55 4.51
C ILE A 101 15.77 -43.26 5.69
N GLU A 102 17.01 -43.70 5.51
CA GLU A 102 17.82 -44.37 6.51
C GLU A 102 18.79 -43.38 7.13
N TYR A 103 18.85 -43.38 8.44
CA TYR A 103 19.82 -42.70 9.28
C TYR A 103 20.69 -43.76 9.94
N SER A 104 21.82 -43.36 10.54
CA SER A 104 22.71 -44.28 11.26
C SER A 104 22.03 -45.11 12.36
N ASN A 105 20.87 -44.67 12.88
CA ASN A 105 20.17 -45.33 14.00
C ASN A 105 18.66 -45.50 13.79
N LYS A 106 18.11 -45.13 12.63
CA LYS A 106 16.67 -45.13 12.40
C LYS A 106 16.35 -45.25 10.92
N THR A 107 15.28 -45.97 10.59
CA THR A 107 14.70 -45.96 9.24
C THR A 107 13.34 -45.28 9.28
N GLN A 108 13.09 -44.36 8.35
CA GLN A 108 11.84 -43.63 8.23
C GLN A 108 11.23 -43.85 6.85
N LYS A 109 9.99 -44.32 6.81
CA LYS A 109 9.18 -44.43 5.59
C LYS A 109 8.36 -43.16 5.40
N ILE A 110 8.48 -42.53 4.23
CA ILE A 110 7.74 -41.32 3.87
C ILE A 110 6.90 -41.62 2.64
N SER A 111 5.59 -41.78 2.84
CA SER A 111 4.65 -41.85 1.72
C SER A 111 4.75 -40.59 0.86
N TYR A 112 4.69 -40.71 -0.47
CA TYR A 112 4.66 -39.55 -1.36
C TYR A 112 3.46 -38.64 -1.08
N ALA A 113 2.37 -39.17 -0.52
CA ALA A 113 1.22 -38.39 -0.07
C ALA A 113 1.56 -37.34 1.00
N ASN A 114 2.66 -37.53 1.75
CA ASN A 114 3.11 -36.62 2.79
C ASN A 114 4.04 -35.54 2.29
N ILE A 115 4.48 -35.60 1.03
CA ILE A 115 5.32 -34.57 0.41
C ILE A 115 4.42 -33.44 -0.07
N LYS A 116 4.56 -32.27 0.57
CA LYS A 116 3.79 -31.06 0.27
C LYS A 116 4.34 -30.36 -0.96
N VAL A 117 5.65 -30.15 -1.00
CA VAL A 117 6.34 -29.37 -2.02
C VAL A 117 7.70 -30.00 -2.32
N LEU A 118 8.04 -30.07 -3.60
CA LEU A 118 9.39 -30.35 -4.09
C LEU A 118 9.94 -29.09 -4.74
N GLU A 119 10.85 -28.41 -4.06
CA GLU A 119 11.50 -27.19 -4.54
C GLU A 119 12.92 -27.47 -5.01
N GLN A 120 13.38 -26.66 -5.97
CA GLN A 120 14.73 -26.75 -6.50
C GLN A 120 15.40 -25.39 -6.49
N THR A 121 16.64 -25.39 -6.01
CA THR A 121 17.60 -24.29 -6.21
C THR A 121 18.70 -24.74 -7.17
N PHE A 122 19.71 -23.89 -7.34
CA PHE A 122 20.84 -24.20 -8.21
C PHE A 122 21.60 -25.44 -7.69
N SER A 123 21.90 -25.49 -6.39
CA SER A 123 22.70 -26.57 -5.79
C SER A 123 21.90 -27.59 -4.99
N PHE A 124 20.59 -27.40 -4.78
CA PHE A 124 19.82 -28.23 -3.85
C PHE A 124 18.44 -28.64 -4.38
N ILE A 125 17.97 -29.76 -3.84
CA ILE A 125 16.58 -30.22 -3.90
C ILE A 125 16.01 -30.13 -2.47
N HIS A 126 14.87 -29.48 -2.30
CA HIS A 126 14.19 -29.30 -1.02
C HIS A 126 12.84 -30.01 -1.01
N LEU A 127 12.75 -31.07 -0.22
CA LEU A 127 11.54 -31.84 0.03
C LEU A 127 10.86 -31.34 1.29
N ILE A 128 9.70 -30.71 1.16
CA ILE A 128 8.90 -30.20 2.29
C ILE A 128 7.76 -31.19 2.54
N LEU A 129 7.64 -31.67 3.78
CA LEU A 129 6.56 -32.57 4.18
C LEU A 129 5.41 -31.81 4.85
N ASN A 130 4.22 -32.43 4.85
CA ASN A 130 3.05 -31.93 5.58
C ASN A 130 3.28 -31.85 7.11
N THR A 131 4.19 -32.66 7.64
CA THR A 131 4.52 -32.77 9.07
C THR A 131 5.51 -31.70 9.57
N LYS A 132 5.66 -30.57 8.87
CA LYS A 132 6.65 -29.50 9.15
C LYS A 132 8.12 -29.94 9.09
N SER A 133 8.42 -31.20 8.77
CA SER A 133 9.76 -31.70 8.48
C SER A 133 10.14 -31.42 7.03
N SER A 134 11.44 -31.31 6.76
CA SER A 134 11.94 -31.15 5.41
C SER A 134 13.32 -31.78 5.22
N TYR A 135 13.62 -32.17 3.99
CA TYR A 135 14.88 -32.76 3.60
C TYR A 135 15.54 -31.89 2.54
N LEU A 136 16.81 -31.57 2.79
CA LEU A 136 17.65 -30.83 1.86
C LEU A 136 18.64 -31.82 1.27
N ILE A 137 18.62 -32.00 -0.04
CA ILE A 137 19.48 -32.93 -0.77
C ILE A 137 20.41 -32.09 -1.66
N PRO A 138 21.74 -32.13 -1.45
CA PRO A 138 22.68 -31.47 -2.33
C PRO A 138 22.70 -32.15 -3.71
N LYS A 139 22.65 -31.36 -4.78
CA LYS A 139 22.73 -31.88 -6.16
C LYS A 139 24.11 -32.46 -6.49
N GLY A 140 25.16 -32.06 -5.75
CA GLY A 140 26.51 -32.62 -5.91
C GLY A 140 26.64 -34.08 -5.48
N VAL A 141 25.60 -34.68 -4.89
CA VAL A 141 25.56 -36.10 -4.52
C VAL A 141 25.30 -37.00 -5.73
N PHE A 142 24.69 -36.45 -6.78
CA PHE A 142 24.42 -37.19 -8.01
C PHE A 142 25.67 -37.18 -8.90
N THR A 143 25.92 -38.30 -9.61
CA THR A 143 27.06 -38.43 -10.53
C THR A 143 26.92 -37.54 -11.77
N SER A 144 25.68 -37.21 -12.15
CA SER A 144 25.38 -36.38 -13.31
C SER A 144 24.08 -35.60 -13.14
N GLU A 145 23.92 -34.53 -13.93
CA GLU A 145 22.67 -33.78 -13.99
C GLU A 145 21.49 -34.64 -14.48
N ASN A 146 21.75 -35.60 -15.38
CA ASN A 146 20.74 -36.55 -15.85
C ASN A 146 20.25 -37.48 -14.73
N GLU A 147 21.15 -37.93 -13.87
CA GLU A 147 20.80 -38.74 -12.70
C GLU A 147 19.95 -37.91 -11.70
N CYS A 148 20.35 -36.66 -11.43
CA CYS A 148 19.59 -35.73 -10.61
C CYS A 148 18.18 -35.47 -11.17
N ASN A 149 18.07 -35.23 -12.48
CA ASN A 149 16.79 -35.02 -13.16
C ASN A 149 15.92 -36.30 -13.15
N SER A 150 16.54 -37.47 -13.26
CA SER A 150 15.85 -38.77 -13.16
C SER A 150 15.29 -39.00 -11.75
N PHE A 151 16.06 -38.67 -10.72
CA PHE A 151 15.62 -38.71 -9.32
C PHE A 151 14.39 -37.82 -9.09
N ILE A 152 14.46 -36.56 -9.54
CA ILE A 152 13.37 -35.59 -9.43
C ILE A 152 12.14 -36.07 -10.21
N GLY A 153 12.36 -36.58 -11.44
CA GLY A 153 11.32 -37.12 -12.30
C GLY A 153 10.59 -38.30 -11.67
N ALA A 154 11.32 -39.21 -11.00
CA ALA A 154 10.74 -40.34 -10.28
C ALA A 154 9.85 -39.88 -9.12
N ILE A 155 10.31 -38.92 -8.31
CA ILE A 155 9.50 -38.35 -7.22
C ILE A 155 8.25 -37.67 -7.79
N HIS A 156 8.39 -36.85 -8.84
CA HIS A 156 7.24 -36.19 -9.46
C HIS A 156 6.23 -37.17 -10.04
N LYS A 157 6.69 -38.23 -10.73
CA LYS A 157 5.83 -39.27 -11.27
C LYS A 157 4.97 -39.91 -10.17
N ASN A 158 5.59 -40.30 -9.05
CA ASN A 158 4.87 -40.91 -7.92
C ASN A 158 3.93 -39.91 -7.22
N LEU A 159 4.31 -38.63 -7.14
CA LEU A 159 3.42 -37.59 -6.62
C LEU A 159 2.18 -37.39 -7.50
N ILE A 160 2.34 -37.43 -8.82
CA ILE A 160 1.23 -37.33 -9.77
C ILE A 160 0.34 -38.56 -9.66
N GLN A 161 0.92 -39.77 -9.61
CA GLN A 161 0.17 -41.01 -9.48
C GLN A 161 -0.69 -41.04 -8.21
N ILE A 162 -0.12 -40.69 -7.05
CA ILE A 162 -0.90 -40.61 -5.80
C ILE A 162 -1.98 -39.53 -5.88
N LYS A 163 -1.71 -38.40 -6.54
CA LYS A 163 -2.73 -37.38 -6.77
C LYS A 163 -3.87 -37.90 -7.64
N ILE A 164 -3.58 -38.69 -8.68
CA ILE A 164 -4.59 -39.32 -9.55
C ILE A 164 -5.39 -40.37 -8.78
N GLU A 165 -4.74 -41.27 -8.04
CA GLU A 165 -5.38 -42.34 -7.26
C GLU A 165 -6.28 -41.79 -6.14
N LYS A 166 -5.84 -40.74 -5.43
CA LYS A 166 -6.69 -40.05 -4.43
C LYS A 166 -7.84 -39.28 -5.06
N ASN A 167 -7.71 -38.84 -6.30
CA ASN A 167 -8.72 -38.02 -7.00
C ASN A 167 -9.75 -38.85 -7.78
N GLY A 168 -9.74 -40.18 -7.68
CA GLY A 168 -10.88 -41.01 -8.10
C GLY A 168 -12.17 -40.70 -7.33
N ASN A 169 -12.08 -40.07 -6.15
CA ASN A 169 -13.24 -39.69 -5.32
C ASN A 169 -13.13 -38.32 -4.60
N LEU A 170 -12.11 -37.50 -4.90
CA LEU A 170 -12.06 -36.11 -4.44
C LEU A 170 -12.05 -35.15 -5.64
N ARG A 171 -13.14 -34.39 -5.77
CA ARG A 171 -13.13 -33.10 -6.46
C ARG A 171 -11.96 -32.31 -5.87
N TRP A 172 -10.97 -32.03 -6.71
CA TRP A 172 -9.83 -31.16 -6.42
C TRP A 172 -10.26 -30.03 -5.48
N ALA A 173 -9.69 -29.98 -4.28
CA ALA A 173 -9.42 -28.69 -3.64
C ALA A 173 -8.39 -28.01 -4.54
N SER A 174 -8.88 -27.54 -5.69
CA SER A 174 -8.12 -26.76 -6.63
C SER A 174 -7.52 -25.59 -5.87
N ASP A 175 -6.29 -25.24 -6.22
CA ASP A 175 -5.77 -23.87 -6.15
C ASP A 175 -6.68 -22.94 -6.99
N ARG A 176 -7.96 -22.90 -6.64
CA ARG A 176 -8.97 -22.06 -7.26
C ARG A 176 -8.59 -20.66 -6.79
N PRO A 177 -8.33 -19.74 -7.71
CA PRO A 177 -8.00 -18.39 -7.30
C PRO A 177 -9.13 -17.84 -6.45
N ASN A 178 -8.77 -17.18 -5.34
CA ASN A 178 -9.75 -16.69 -4.40
C ASN A 178 -10.39 -15.42 -4.95
N TYR A 179 -11.41 -15.57 -5.79
CA TYR A 179 -12.12 -14.45 -6.39
C TYR A 179 -12.76 -13.51 -5.35
N LYS A 180 -12.97 -13.99 -4.11
CA LYS A 180 -13.50 -13.15 -3.02
C LYS A 180 -12.56 -12.00 -2.65
N LEU A 181 -11.27 -12.11 -2.96
CA LEU A 181 -10.34 -10.99 -2.77
C LEU A 181 -10.72 -9.78 -3.64
N GLY A 182 -11.37 -9.99 -4.79
CA GLY A 182 -11.86 -8.90 -5.64
C GLY A 182 -12.91 -8.01 -4.96
N PHE A 183 -13.59 -8.47 -3.91
CA PHE A 183 -14.49 -7.59 -3.14
C PHE A 183 -13.75 -6.48 -2.39
N LEU A 184 -12.44 -6.65 -2.12
CA LEU A 184 -11.60 -5.58 -1.58
C LEU A 184 -11.34 -4.48 -2.63
N GLY A 185 -11.61 -4.76 -3.91
CA GLY A 185 -11.62 -3.83 -5.03
C GLY A 185 -12.47 -2.57 -4.81
N PHE A 186 -13.54 -2.68 -4.02
CA PHE A 186 -14.45 -1.57 -3.74
C PHE A 186 -13.89 -0.50 -2.78
N ILE A 187 -12.73 -0.74 -2.16
CA ILE A 187 -12.04 0.24 -1.33
C ILE A 187 -10.90 0.81 -2.18
N PRO A 188 -10.99 1.99 -2.82
CA PRO A 188 -10.12 2.40 -3.93
C PRO A 188 -8.63 2.10 -3.72
N LEU A 189 -8.01 2.62 -2.66
CA LEU A 189 -6.57 2.42 -2.43
C LEU A 189 -6.18 0.95 -2.20
N ILE A 190 -7.00 0.22 -1.43
CA ILE A 190 -6.77 -1.20 -1.14
C ILE A 190 -7.07 -2.04 -2.39
N GLY A 191 -8.13 -1.68 -3.10
CA GLY A 191 -8.62 -2.30 -4.31
C GLY A 191 -7.61 -2.21 -5.43
N GLY A 192 -6.96 -1.07 -5.64
CA GLY A 192 -5.87 -0.95 -6.61
C GLY A 192 -4.72 -1.93 -6.33
N ILE A 193 -4.28 -2.05 -5.08
CA ILE A 193 -3.21 -2.97 -4.68
C ILE A 193 -3.63 -4.43 -4.88
N VAL A 194 -4.83 -4.78 -4.40
CA VAL A 194 -5.40 -6.13 -4.55
C VAL A 194 -5.58 -6.48 -6.03
N GLY A 195 -6.05 -5.53 -6.83
CA GLY A 195 -6.25 -5.67 -8.27
C GLY A 195 -4.95 -6.00 -9.01
N VAL A 196 -3.85 -5.32 -8.67
CA VAL A 196 -2.51 -5.63 -9.22
C VAL A 196 -2.08 -7.05 -8.86
N ILE A 197 -2.26 -7.46 -7.59
CA ILE A 197 -1.92 -8.82 -7.14
C ILE A 197 -2.75 -9.86 -7.92
N LEU A 198 -4.06 -9.67 -8.02
CA LEU A 198 -4.97 -10.57 -8.74
C LEU A 198 -4.67 -10.62 -10.24
N PHE A 199 -4.30 -9.50 -10.84
CA PHE A 199 -3.86 -9.43 -12.23
C PHE A 199 -2.58 -10.26 -12.44
N ILE A 200 -1.54 -10.05 -11.64
CA ILE A 200 -0.26 -10.78 -11.74
C ILE A 200 -0.50 -12.28 -11.51
N GLU A 201 -1.24 -12.65 -10.46
CA GLU A 201 -1.58 -14.06 -10.22
C GLU A 201 -2.44 -14.63 -11.36
N GLY A 202 -3.36 -13.85 -11.92
CA GLY A 202 -4.20 -14.23 -13.04
C GLY A 202 -3.40 -14.52 -14.30
N VAL A 203 -2.42 -13.67 -14.63
CA VAL A 203 -1.55 -13.82 -15.81
C VAL A 203 -0.54 -14.96 -15.62
N PHE A 204 0.20 -14.96 -14.52
CA PHE A 204 1.39 -15.81 -14.37
C PHE A 204 1.16 -17.11 -13.62
N LYS A 205 0.25 -17.13 -12.64
CA LYS A 205 0.08 -18.28 -11.73
C LYS A 205 -1.09 -19.16 -12.16
N TYR A 206 -2.28 -18.57 -12.30
CA TYR A 206 -3.51 -19.32 -12.57
C TYR A 206 -3.89 -19.36 -14.06
N LYS A 207 -3.36 -18.43 -14.87
CA LYS A 207 -3.71 -18.26 -16.29
C LYS A 207 -5.23 -18.14 -16.52
N ASP A 208 -5.91 -17.48 -15.58
CA ASP A 208 -7.37 -17.38 -15.53
C ASP A 208 -7.85 -15.99 -15.96
N ARG A 209 -8.61 -15.95 -17.06
CA ARG A 209 -9.18 -14.71 -17.62
C ARG A 209 -10.13 -13.99 -16.66
N LYS A 210 -10.88 -14.72 -15.82
CA LYS A 210 -11.80 -14.12 -14.85
C LYS A 210 -11.04 -13.36 -13.77
N LEU A 211 -9.95 -13.95 -13.27
CA LEU A 211 -9.11 -13.32 -12.25
C LEU A 211 -8.40 -12.08 -12.80
N ILE A 212 -7.94 -12.16 -14.05
CA ILE A 212 -7.37 -11.02 -14.78
C ILE A 212 -8.40 -9.90 -14.89
N PHE A 213 -9.64 -10.22 -15.29
CA PHE A 213 -10.70 -9.23 -15.44
C PHE A 213 -11.07 -8.56 -14.12
N ILE A 214 -11.17 -9.33 -13.03
CA ILE A 214 -11.39 -8.80 -11.67
C ILE A 214 -10.23 -7.85 -11.30
N GLY A 215 -8.98 -8.26 -11.52
CA GLY A 215 -7.83 -7.41 -11.21
C GLY A 215 -7.82 -6.09 -11.99
N ILE A 216 -8.18 -6.12 -13.28
CA ILE A 216 -8.32 -4.92 -14.11
C ILE A 216 -9.47 -4.03 -13.61
N ALA A 217 -10.61 -4.64 -13.26
CA ALA A 217 -11.78 -3.92 -12.77
C ALA A 217 -11.48 -3.17 -11.46
N ASP A 218 -10.76 -3.81 -10.53
CA ASP A 218 -10.37 -3.20 -9.25
C ASP A 218 -9.43 -1.99 -9.45
N ILE A 219 -8.46 -2.12 -10.36
CA ILE A 219 -7.55 -1.02 -10.73
C ILE A 219 -8.34 0.12 -11.38
N MET A 220 -9.23 -0.19 -12.32
CA MET A 220 -10.04 0.81 -13.03
C MET A 220 -11.01 1.53 -12.10
N PHE A 221 -11.65 0.80 -11.18
CA PHE A 221 -12.53 1.40 -10.18
C PHE A 221 -11.78 2.42 -9.33
N THR A 222 -10.56 2.09 -8.90
CA THR A 222 -9.68 3.01 -8.17
C THR A 222 -9.42 4.29 -8.97
N VAL A 223 -9.02 4.15 -10.24
CA VAL A 223 -8.76 5.30 -11.13
C VAL A 223 -10.02 6.14 -11.30
N ILE A 224 -11.17 5.52 -11.58
CA ILE A 224 -12.45 6.22 -11.78
C ILE A 224 -12.84 7.01 -10.53
N VAL A 225 -12.76 6.42 -9.34
CA VAL A 225 -13.12 7.12 -8.09
C VAL A 225 -12.20 8.31 -7.85
N TYR A 226 -10.88 8.17 -8.04
CA TYR A 226 -9.96 9.30 -7.87
C TYR A 226 -10.11 10.36 -8.95
N SER A 227 -10.33 9.98 -10.21
CA SER A 227 -10.64 10.92 -11.28
C SER A 227 -11.95 11.65 -11.02
N PHE A 228 -12.97 10.96 -10.51
CA PHE A 228 -14.23 11.56 -10.10
C PHE A 228 -13.99 12.53 -8.94
N LEU A 229 -13.31 12.13 -7.87
CA LEU A 229 -12.98 13.00 -6.73
C LEU A 229 -12.13 14.21 -7.15
N TYR A 230 -11.26 14.08 -8.13
CA TYR A 230 -10.46 15.19 -8.65
C TYR A 230 -11.31 16.17 -9.48
N PHE A 231 -12.06 15.65 -10.46
CA PHE A 231 -12.88 16.47 -11.36
C PHE A 231 -14.06 17.11 -10.62
N PHE A 232 -14.70 16.34 -9.75
CA PHE A 232 -15.84 16.78 -8.96
C PHE A 232 -15.44 17.41 -7.64
N GLY A 233 -14.36 17.03 -6.96
CA GLY A 233 -13.90 17.78 -5.78
C GLY A 233 -13.62 19.26 -6.08
N ASN A 234 -13.15 19.55 -7.29
CA ASN A 234 -12.94 20.91 -7.77
C ASN A 234 -14.21 21.60 -8.32
N SER A 235 -15.34 20.90 -8.45
CA SER A 235 -16.59 21.46 -9.03
C SER A 235 -17.86 21.26 -8.21
N PHE A 236 -17.92 20.32 -7.25
CA PHE A 236 -19.10 19.96 -6.45
C PHE A 236 -19.30 20.85 -5.24
N PHE A 237 -18.24 21.35 -4.61
CA PHE A 237 -18.39 22.53 -3.76
C PHE A 237 -18.59 23.70 -4.70
N SER A 238 -19.84 23.89 -5.11
CA SER A 238 -20.19 24.87 -6.12
C SER A 238 -19.71 26.24 -5.66
N ARG A 239 -19.13 27.02 -6.58
CA ARG A 239 -18.79 28.44 -6.35
C ARG A 239 -19.92 29.20 -5.65
N LYS A 240 -21.17 28.80 -5.93
CA LYS A 240 -22.39 29.30 -5.29
C LYS A 240 -22.52 28.95 -3.80
N GLN A 241 -22.23 27.71 -3.39
CA GLN A 241 -22.24 27.33 -1.98
C GLN A 241 -21.16 28.08 -1.19
N PHE A 242 -19.97 28.26 -1.76
CA PHE A 242 -18.95 29.09 -1.12
C PHE A 242 -19.38 30.55 -1.04
N ALA A 243 -20.02 31.08 -2.10
CA ALA A 243 -20.60 32.42 -2.07
C ALA A 243 -21.68 32.56 -0.97
N ASP A 244 -22.56 31.58 -0.80
CA ASP A 244 -23.58 31.57 0.26
C ASP A 244 -22.94 31.52 1.66
N ILE A 245 -21.88 30.73 1.84
CA ILE A 245 -21.13 30.68 3.11
C ILE A 245 -20.40 32.00 3.35
N SER A 246 -19.72 32.56 2.35
CA SER A 246 -19.05 33.87 2.43
C SER A 246 -20.04 34.97 2.76
N GLN A 247 -21.24 34.98 2.16
CA GLN A 247 -22.30 35.94 2.47
C GLN A 247 -22.71 35.89 3.95
N ASN A 248 -22.93 34.68 4.48
CA ASN A 248 -23.32 34.50 5.89
C ASN A 248 -22.19 34.95 6.83
N GLN A 249 -20.94 34.58 6.52
CA GLN A 249 -19.78 34.97 7.33
C GLN A 249 -19.51 36.48 7.27
N LEU A 250 -19.66 37.11 6.09
CA LEU A 250 -19.60 38.57 5.93
C LEU A 250 -20.63 39.28 6.81
N ASN A 251 -21.87 38.79 6.81
CA ASN A 251 -22.93 39.36 7.64
C ASN A 251 -22.62 39.27 9.14
N SER A 252 -22.14 38.11 9.60
CA SER A 252 -21.70 37.95 10.99
C SER A 252 -20.46 38.78 11.30
N LEU A 253 -19.55 38.96 10.36
CA LEU A 253 -18.34 39.76 10.57
C LEU A 253 -18.67 41.25 10.73
N VAL A 254 -19.65 41.77 10.00
CA VAL A 254 -20.19 43.13 10.21
C VAL A 254 -20.67 43.32 11.65
N GLU A 255 -21.46 42.38 12.18
CA GLU A 255 -21.95 42.45 13.56
C GLU A 255 -20.78 42.50 14.57
N ASN A 256 -19.72 41.73 14.33
CA ASN A 256 -18.53 41.73 15.19
C ASN A 256 -17.71 43.03 15.06
N ILE A 257 -17.62 43.64 13.87
CA ILE A 257 -16.95 44.93 13.68
C ILE A 257 -17.69 46.05 14.40
N GLU A 258 -19.02 46.10 14.28
CA GLU A 258 -19.82 47.10 14.98
C GLU A 258 -19.75 46.91 16.50
N PHE A 259 -19.79 45.66 16.97
CA PHE A 259 -19.59 45.35 18.38
C PHE A 259 -18.21 45.77 18.89
N TYR A 260 -17.16 45.56 18.10
CA TYR A 260 -15.81 46.02 18.41
C TYR A 260 -15.78 47.55 18.61
N LYS A 261 -16.39 48.31 17.69
CA LYS A 261 -16.49 49.78 17.84
C LYS A 261 -17.24 50.20 19.09
N LEU A 262 -18.34 49.53 19.43
CA LEU A 262 -19.07 49.82 20.67
C LEU A 262 -18.22 49.58 21.92
N LYS A 263 -17.34 48.58 21.90
CA LYS A 263 -16.47 48.20 23.02
C LYS A 263 -15.25 49.13 23.16
N TYR A 264 -14.61 49.49 22.05
CA TYR A 264 -13.33 50.21 22.03
C TYR A 264 -13.43 51.68 21.62
N GLY A 265 -14.60 52.14 21.18
CA GLY A 265 -14.87 53.51 20.75
C GLY A 265 -14.52 53.80 19.28
N ASP A 266 -13.81 52.90 18.60
CA ASP A 266 -13.37 53.06 17.21
C ASP A 266 -13.37 51.72 16.45
N TYR A 267 -13.43 51.77 15.12
CA TYR A 267 -13.34 50.58 14.25
C TYR A 267 -11.94 49.94 14.32
N PRO A 268 -11.83 48.62 14.15
CA PRO A 268 -10.54 47.93 14.19
C PRO A 268 -9.66 48.36 13.02
N ASP A 269 -8.35 48.45 13.21
CA ASP A 269 -7.40 48.78 12.14
C ASP A 269 -7.22 47.61 11.16
N SER A 270 -7.53 46.39 11.62
CA SER A 270 -7.49 45.17 10.81
C SER A 270 -8.44 44.09 11.34
N LEU A 271 -8.88 43.18 10.47
CA LEU A 271 -9.73 42.05 10.87
C LEU A 271 -9.06 41.14 11.90
N GLN A 272 -7.72 41.10 11.94
CA GLN A 272 -6.97 40.31 12.92
C GLN A 272 -7.23 40.77 14.35
N GLN A 273 -7.50 42.06 14.60
CA GLN A 273 -7.84 42.54 15.94
C GLN A 273 -9.16 41.92 16.45
N ILE A 274 -10.12 41.71 15.55
CA ILE A 274 -11.40 41.06 15.87
C ILE A 274 -11.19 39.58 16.18
N SER A 275 -10.41 38.89 15.35
CA SER A 275 -10.08 37.47 15.55
C SER A 275 -9.31 37.22 16.85
N ASN A 276 -8.49 38.18 17.28
CA ASN A 276 -7.76 38.11 18.54
C ASN A 276 -8.65 38.36 19.77
N ASP A 277 -9.64 39.26 19.66
CA ASP A 277 -10.60 39.53 20.74
C ASP A 277 -11.64 38.39 20.87
N ASN A 278 -12.01 37.76 19.76
CA ASN A 278 -12.91 36.63 19.73
C ASN A 278 -12.47 35.56 18.71
N THR A 279 -11.87 34.48 19.21
CA THR A 279 -11.34 33.38 18.40
C THR A 279 -12.40 32.57 17.65
N THR A 280 -13.68 32.78 17.95
CA THR A 280 -14.79 32.12 17.23
C THR A 280 -15.16 32.84 15.93
N VAL A 281 -14.66 34.05 15.72
CA VAL A 281 -14.92 34.83 14.50
C VAL A 281 -13.95 34.43 13.40
N SER A 282 -14.50 33.91 12.30
CA SER A 282 -13.72 33.63 11.08
C SER A 282 -13.54 34.91 10.28
N ILE A 283 -12.29 35.26 9.95
CA ILE A 283 -11.93 36.34 9.02
C ILE A 283 -11.54 35.81 7.62
N PHE A 284 -11.49 34.48 7.49
CA PHE A 284 -11.18 33.77 6.25
C PHE A 284 -12.36 33.87 5.28
N ASP A 285 -12.08 34.07 4.00
CA ASP A 285 -13.07 34.10 2.93
C ASP A 285 -13.17 32.72 2.25
N PRO A 286 -14.29 31.98 2.43
CA PRO A 286 -14.53 30.67 1.82
C PRO A 286 -14.40 30.61 0.30
N THR A 287 -14.56 31.72 -0.42
CA THR A 287 -14.40 31.74 -1.88
C THR A 287 -12.95 31.78 -2.32
N GLN A 288 -12.02 32.14 -1.43
CA GLN A 288 -10.60 32.24 -1.73
C GLN A 288 -9.89 30.91 -1.48
N SER A 289 -8.93 30.60 -2.35
CA SER A 289 -8.00 29.51 -2.07
C SER A 289 -7.25 29.77 -0.76
N PRO A 290 -7.20 28.79 0.18
CA PRO A 290 -6.40 28.91 1.42
C PRO A 290 -4.90 29.14 1.18
N ARG A 291 -4.43 28.93 -0.06
CA ARG A 291 -3.05 29.12 -0.49
C ARG A 291 -2.88 30.36 -1.39
N GLY A 292 -3.92 31.18 -1.53
CA GLY A 292 -3.91 32.44 -2.27
C GLY A 292 -3.10 33.54 -1.58
N THR A 293 -2.92 34.66 -2.27
CA THR A 293 -2.13 35.81 -1.77
C THR A 293 -2.80 36.55 -0.62
N ASN A 294 -4.13 36.47 -0.50
CA ASN A 294 -4.86 36.95 0.67
C ASN A 294 -6.13 36.11 0.86
N PRO A 295 -6.14 35.16 1.81
CA PRO A 295 -7.27 34.27 2.04
C PRO A 295 -8.40 34.89 2.87
N ASN A 296 -8.25 36.15 3.33
CA ASN A 296 -9.20 36.80 4.21
C ASN A 296 -10.16 37.72 3.44
N PHE A 297 -11.27 38.07 4.08
CA PHE A 297 -12.14 39.13 3.59
C PHE A 297 -11.37 40.44 3.43
N ARG A 298 -11.78 41.25 2.45
CA ARG A 298 -11.18 42.56 2.16
C ARG A 298 -11.76 43.57 3.12
N TYR A 299 -10.89 44.21 3.88
CA TYR A 299 -11.27 45.20 4.89
C TYR A 299 -10.43 46.46 4.76
N GLN A 300 -11.07 47.61 4.84
CA GLN A 300 -10.41 48.90 4.89
C GLN A 300 -11.18 49.87 5.79
N LYS A 301 -10.50 50.39 6.82
CA LYS A 301 -11.04 51.40 7.75
C LYS A 301 -10.97 52.81 7.15
N PHE A 302 -11.97 53.63 7.46
CA PHE A 302 -12.06 55.07 7.22
C PHE A 302 -12.49 55.77 8.53
N ASP A 303 -12.45 57.11 8.53
CA ASP A 303 -12.75 57.90 9.74
C ASP A 303 -14.15 57.62 10.31
N ASP A 304 -15.17 57.56 9.46
CA ASP A 304 -16.57 57.36 9.87
C ASP A 304 -17.14 55.98 9.49
N GLY A 305 -16.31 55.06 9.00
CA GLY A 305 -16.81 53.79 8.47
C GLY A 305 -15.73 52.82 7.98
N TYR A 306 -16.15 51.79 7.27
CA TYR A 306 -15.24 50.78 6.70
C TYR A 306 -15.83 50.13 5.45
N TYR A 307 -14.95 49.66 4.56
CA TYR A 307 -15.30 48.71 3.50
C TYR A 307 -15.07 47.29 3.99
N LEU A 308 -16.01 46.40 3.66
CA LEU A 308 -15.89 44.96 3.87
C LEU A 308 -16.54 44.22 2.69
N PHE A 309 -15.80 43.32 2.04
CA PHE A 309 -16.34 42.47 0.97
C PHE A 309 -15.49 41.21 0.75
N SER A 310 -16.04 40.25 0.02
CA SER A 310 -15.34 39.09 -0.53
C SER A 310 -15.04 39.34 -2.01
N ALA A 311 -13.85 38.93 -2.46
CA ALA A 311 -13.42 39.07 -3.86
C ALA A 311 -14.03 38.00 -4.79
N GLY A 312 -15.14 37.39 -4.37
CA GLY A 312 -15.85 36.38 -5.16
C GLY A 312 -15.07 35.10 -5.43
N PRO A 313 -15.68 34.14 -6.15
CA PRO A 313 -15.03 32.90 -6.58
C PRO A 313 -13.94 33.06 -7.65
N ASP A 314 -13.82 34.23 -8.30
CA ASP A 314 -12.77 34.49 -9.30
C ASP A 314 -11.45 34.99 -8.70
N GLU A 315 -11.44 35.25 -7.38
CA GLU A 315 -10.32 35.73 -6.56
C GLU A 315 -9.82 37.14 -6.91
N LYS A 316 -10.55 37.91 -7.73
CA LYS A 316 -10.16 39.25 -8.18
C LYS A 316 -11.08 40.29 -7.58
N PRO A 317 -10.54 41.28 -6.84
CA PRO A 317 -11.38 42.34 -6.28
C PRO A 317 -11.83 43.32 -7.37
N ASN A 318 -12.99 43.93 -7.14
CA ASN A 318 -13.66 44.92 -8.00
C ASN A 318 -14.18 44.33 -9.33
N THR A 319 -14.79 43.15 -9.23
CA THR A 319 -15.46 42.43 -10.33
C THR A 319 -16.93 42.22 -10.01
N ASP A 320 -17.70 41.79 -11.01
CA ASP A 320 -19.15 41.57 -10.86
C ASP A 320 -19.51 40.42 -9.90
N ASP A 321 -18.55 39.57 -9.51
CA ASP A 321 -18.74 38.46 -8.57
C ASP A 321 -18.31 38.78 -7.13
N ASP A 322 -17.91 40.03 -6.86
CA ASP A 322 -17.68 40.52 -5.50
C ASP A 322 -18.96 40.37 -4.65
N ILE A 323 -18.78 39.86 -3.43
CA ILE A 323 -19.90 39.63 -2.50
C ILE A 323 -19.82 40.68 -1.40
N PHE A 324 -20.89 41.48 -1.30
CA PHE A 324 -21.03 42.52 -0.29
C PHE A 324 -21.94 42.06 0.87
N PRO A 325 -21.68 42.50 2.11
CA PRO A 325 -22.55 42.17 3.24
C PRO A 325 -23.97 42.69 3.04
N VAL A 326 -24.97 41.88 3.43
CA VAL A 326 -26.39 42.25 3.51
C VAL A 326 -26.94 41.85 4.88
N PRO A 327 -26.37 42.37 5.99
CA PRO A 327 -26.72 41.94 7.33
C PRO A 327 -28.11 42.45 7.71
N PRO A 328 -28.87 41.70 8.53
CA PRO A 328 -30.21 42.12 8.98
C PRO A 328 -30.22 43.49 9.65
N ILE A 329 -29.13 43.84 10.36
CA ILE A 329 -28.97 45.10 11.10
C ILE A 329 -28.89 46.35 10.20
N MET A 330 -28.62 46.21 8.89
CA MET A 330 -28.70 47.35 7.94
C MET A 330 -30.06 48.03 7.98
N LYS A 331 -31.14 47.28 8.26
CA LYS A 331 -32.51 47.81 8.35
C LYS A 331 -32.71 48.77 9.54
N SER A 332 -31.79 48.78 10.51
CA SER A 332 -31.83 49.64 11.70
C SER A 332 -31.09 50.98 11.54
N GLY A 333 -30.41 51.21 10.40
CA GLY A 333 -30.02 52.55 9.93
C GLY A 333 -28.80 53.22 10.57
N LYS A 334 -28.00 52.54 11.42
CA LYS A 334 -26.79 53.12 12.03
C LYS A 334 -25.63 52.12 12.11
N ILE A 335 -25.05 51.77 10.97
CA ILE A 335 -23.80 51.00 10.90
C ILE A 335 -22.79 51.76 10.05
N GLY A 336 -21.49 51.55 10.28
CA GLY A 336 -20.41 52.22 9.55
C GLY A 336 -19.97 51.52 8.28
N LEU A 337 -20.67 50.44 7.89
CA LEU A 337 -20.39 49.75 6.64
C LEU A 337 -20.69 50.66 5.43
N LEU A 338 -19.65 50.93 4.66
CA LEU A 338 -19.72 51.64 3.38
C LEU A 338 -19.91 50.60 2.27
N ILE A 339 -20.92 50.77 1.43
CA ILE A 339 -21.13 49.92 0.25
C ILE A 339 -20.75 50.74 -1.00
N PRO A 340 -19.84 50.26 -1.86
CA PRO A 340 -19.56 50.91 -3.14
C PRO A 340 -20.86 51.02 -3.95
N ARG A 341 -21.19 52.22 -4.44
CA ARG A 341 -22.23 52.37 -5.46
C ARG A 341 -21.59 52.07 -6.81
N HIS A 342 -21.92 50.91 -7.38
CA HIS A 342 -21.66 50.61 -8.78
C HIS A 342 -22.67 51.31 -9.70
#